data_AF-A0A2E1X3E6-F1
#
_entry.id   AF-A0A2E1X3E6-F1
#
_cell.length_a   1.000
_cell.length_b   1.000
_cell.length_c   1.000
_cell.angle_alpha   90.00
_cell.angle_beta   90.00
_cell.angle_gamma   90.00
#
_symmetry.space_group_name_H-M   'P 1'
#
loop_
_entity.id
_entity.type
_entity.pdbx_description
1 polymer ?
#
loop_
_entity_poly.entity_id
_entity_poly.type
_entity_poly.pdbx_seq_one_letter_code
_entity_poly.pdbx_strand_id
1 'polypeptide(L)'
;MLARDFIDLKIDTDRMANGKEVAKRLRGTDRGGIPWMVILDSDSKALINADGPEGNIGCPVQPEERAHFIKMVKMTRDKITDTGVKTITEELQKFADKIMAGRRR
;
A
#
# COMPACT_ATOMS: atom_id res chain seq x y z
N MET A 1 -5.51 12.21 -4.29
CA MET A 1 -5.24 12.62 -2.90
C MET A 1 -3.83 12.25 -2.43
N LEU A 2 -3.36 11.02 -2.66
CA LEU A 2 -2.04 10.55 -2.21
C LEU A 2 -0.85 11.38 -2.72
N ALA A 3 -0.88 11.84 -3.98
CA ALA A 3 0.20 12.61 -4.61
C ALA A 3 0.54 13.96 -3.92
N ARG A 4 -0.21 14.38 -2.90
CA ARG A 4 0.13 15.57 -2.09
C ARG A 4 1.33 15.33 -1.17
N ASP A 5 1.47 14.09 -0.68
CA ASP A 5 2.50 13.69 0.29
C ASP A 5 3.41 12.58 -0.23
N PHE A 6 2.91 11.76 -1.15
CA PHE A 6 3.62 10.56 -1.61
C PHE A 6 4.05 10.68 -3.07
N ILE A 7 5.28 10.25 -3.33
CA ILE A 7 5.75 9.94 -4.68
C ILE A 7 5.52 8.45 -4.91
N ASP A 8 4.62 8.12 -5.83
CA ASP A 8 4.35 6.73 -6.19
C ASP A 8 5.42 6.21 -7.15
N LEU A 9 6.14 5.16 -6.74
CA LEU A 9 7.17 4.49 -7.51
C LEU A 9 6.81 3.03 -7.71
N LYS A 10 6.45 2.68 -8.94
CA LYS A 10 6.21 1.30 -9.32
C LYS A 10 7.52 0.58 -9.59
N ILE A 11 7.72 -0.56 -8.92
CA ILE A 11 8.78 -1.52 -9.23
C ILE A 11 8.13 -2.75 -9.86
N ASP A 12 8.52 -3.05 -11.09
CA ASP A 12 8.15 -4.29 -11.75
C ASP A 12 9.29 -5.30 -11.62
N THR A 13 9.08 -6.36 -10.85
CA THR A 13 10.12 -7.32 -10.51
C THR A 13 10.64 -8.12 -11.69
N ASP A 14 9.87 -8.24 -12.77
CA ASP A 14 10.26 -9.05 -13.93
C ASP A 14 10.75 -8.19 -15.10
N ARG A 15 10.27 -6.95 -15.23
CA ARG A 15 10.59 -6.09 -16.38
C ARG A 15 11.66 -5.04 -16.11
N MET A 16 11.83 -4.60 -14.87
CA MET A 16 12.84 -3.59 -14.54
C MET A 16 14.18 -4.24 -14.22
N ALA A 17 15.26 -3.64 -14.73
CA ALA A 17 16.61 -4.03 -14.35
C ALA A 17 16.76 -3.94 -12.82
N ASN A 18 17.24 -5.02 -12.22
CA ASN A 18 17.39 -5.18 -10.77
C ASN A 18 16.07 -5.13 -9.95
N GLY A 19 14.90 -5.32 -10.59
CA GLY A 19 13.60 -5.20 -9.92
C GLY A 19 13.43 -6.17 -8.74
N LYS A 20 13.89 -7.43 -8.89
CA LYS A 20 13.85 -8.46 -7.83
C LYS A 20 14.76 -8.09 -6.67
N GLU A 21 15.95 -7.60 -6.96
CA GLU A 21 16.97 -7.20 -6.00
C GLU A 21 16.48 -6.02 -5.16
N VAL A 22 15.88 -5.00 -5.79
CA VAL A 22 15.30 -3.86 -5.07
C VAL A 22 14.12 -4.31 -4.19
N ALA A 23 13.21 -5.13 -4.71
CA ALA A 23 12.08 -5.66 -3.94
C ALA A 23 12.55 -6.48 -2.73
N LYS A 24 13.53 -7.38 -2.92
CA LYS A 24 14.16 -8.17 -1.86
C LYS A 24 14.82 -7.28 -0.80
N ARG A 25 15.55 -6.25 -1.22
CA ARG A 25 16.19 -5.29 -0.31
C ARG A 25 15.16 -4.55 0.54
N LEU A 26 14.07 -4.08 -0.06
CA LEU A 26 13.02 -3.32 0.63
C LEU A 26 12.18 -4.18 1.58
N ARG A 27 11.86 -5.41 1.18
CA ARG A 27 11.06 -6.33 2.00
C ARG A 27 11.90 -7.08 3.05
N GLY A 28 13.20 -7.23 2.82
CA GLY A 28 14.10 -8.05 3.64
C GLY A 28 14.01 -9.56 3.36
N THR A 29 13.18 -9.96 2.39
CA THR A 29 12.98 -11.36 1.97
C THR A 29 12.54 -11.41 0.51
N ASP A 30 12.82 -12.53 -0.17
CA ASP A 30 12.33 -12.84 -1.51
C ASP A 30 10.96 -13.55 -1.51
N ARG A 31 10.38 -13.78 -0.32
CA ARG A 31 9.10 -14.45 -0.13
C ARG A 31 7.93 -13.48 -0.04
N GLY A 32 6.75 -13.98 -0.41
CA GLY A 32 5.46 -13.33 -0.24
C GLY A 32 4.83 -12.87 -1.56
N GLY A 33 3.54 -12.52 -1.50
CA GLY A 33 2.77 -12.14 -2.69
C GLY A 33 3.08 -10.74 -3.19
N ILE A 34 2.81 -10.50 -4.48
CA ILE A 34 2.68 -9.18 -5.10
C ILE A 34 1.21 -8.97 -5.53
N PRO A 35 0.69 -7.73 -5.57
CA PRO A 35 1.36 -6.47 -5.27
C PRO A 35 1.76 -6.34 -3.78
N TRP A 36 2.86 -5.63 -3.51
CA TRP A 36 3.34 -5.30 -2.16
C TRP A 36 3.91 -3.87 -2.20
N MET A 37 3.77 -3.13 -1.10
CA MET A 37 4.18 -1.73 -1.03
C MET A 37 4.88 -1.40 0.30
N VAL A 38 5.70 -0.37 0.28
CA VAL A 38 6.40 0.18 1.43
C VAL A 38 6.47 1.69 1.31
N ILE A 39 6.31 2.41 2.43
CA ILE A 39 6.51 3.85 2.50
C ILE A 39 7.88 4.10 3.13
N LEU A 40 8.70 4.87 2.44
CA LEU A 40 10.04 5.27 2.87
C LEU A 40 10.05 6.75 3.27
N ASP A 41 10.97 7.12 4.16
CA ASP A 41 11.34 8.53 4.36
C ASP A 41 12.32 9.04 3.28
N SER A 42 12.74 10.30 3.40
CA SER A 42 13.69 10.93 2.48
C SER A 42 15.07 10.28 2.45
N ASP A 43 15.44 9.53 3.49
CA ASP A 43 16.72 8.82 3.62
C ASP A 43 16.60 7.35 3.17
N SER A 44 15.52 7.00 2.47
CA SER A 44 15.22 5.64 2.00
C SER A 44 14.99 4.61 3.11
N LYS A 45 14.70 5.05 4.34
CA LYS A 45 14.39 4.14 5.44
C LYS A 45 12.89 3.82 5.44
N ALA A 46 12.57 2.54 5.60
CA ALA A 46 11.18 2.09 5.68
C ALA A 46 10.50 2.58 6.97
N LEU A 47 9.37 3.28 6.81
CA LEU A 47 8.52 3.73 7.90
C LEU A 47 7.44 2.70 8.23
N ILE A 48 6.83 2.11 7.20
CA ILE A 48 5.82 1.06 7.30
C ILE A 48 5.65 0.35 5.95
N ASN A 49 5.28 -0.93 5.96
CA ASN A 49 5.05 -1.72 4.76
C ASN A 49 3.67 -2.41 4.73
N ALA A 50 3.38 -3.10 3.63
CA ALA A 50 2.11 -3.75 3.35
C ALA A 50 1.86 -5.04 4.16
N ASP A 51 2.82 -5.54 4.94
CA ASP A 51 2.60 -6.71 5.77
C ASP A 51 1.88 -6.28 7.06
N GLY A 52 0.57 -6.49 7.10
CA GLY A 52 -0.28 -6.29 8.28
C GLY A 52 -0.30 -7.51 9.21
N PRO A 53 -1.16 -7.51 10.25
CA PRO A 53 -1.25 -8.62 11.19
C PRO A 53 -1.53 -9.98 10.55
N GLU A 54 -2.24 -9.99 9.42
CA GLU A 54 -2.62 -11.21 8.68
C GLU A 54 -1.75 -11.44 7.42
N GLY A 55 -0.66 -10.68 7.27
CA GLY A 55 0.24 -10.75 6.12
C GLY A 55 0.04 -9.62 5.12
N ASN A 56 0.50 -9.84 3.88
CA ASN A 56 0.49 -8.82 2.83
C ASN A 56 -0.94 -8.42 2.46
N ILE A 57 -1.25 -7.12 2.58
CA ILE A 57 -2.56 -6.56 2.25
C ILE A 57 -2.85 -6.44 0.75
N GLY A 58 -1.86 -6.70 -0.11
CA GLY A 58 -2.04 -6.80 -1.55
C GLY A 58 -2.78 -5.60 -2.17
N CYS A 59 -3.95 -5.89 -2.72
CA CYS A 59 -4.92 -4.88 -3.14
C CYS A 59 -6.02 -4.81 -2.08
N PRO A 60 -6.05 -3.80 -1.18
CA PRO A 60 -6.84 -3.87 0.03
C PRO A 60 -8.34 -3.94 -0.24
N VAL A 61 -8.95 -5.08 0.06
CA VAL A 61 -10.39 -5.34 -0.11
C VAL A 61 -11.01 -5.75 1.21
N GLN A 62 -10.35 -6.55 2.04
CA GLN A 62 -10.88 -6.95 3.34
C GLN A 62 -10.78 -5.81 4.37
N PRO A 63 -11.64 -5.78 5.41
CA PRO A 63 -11.64 -4.71 6.41
C PRO A 63 -10.27 -4.47 7.06
N GLU A 64 -9.56 -5.53 7.43
CA GLU A 64 -8.24 -5.53 8.05
C GLU A 64 -7.15 -5.00 7.09
N GLU A 65 -7.21 -5.37 5.81
CA GLU A 65 -6.32 -4.88 4.77
C GLU A 65 -6.50 -3.37 4.59
N ARG A 66 -7.76 -2.90 4.51
CA ARG A 66 -8.09 -1.47 4.41
C ARG A 66 -7.64 -0.71 5.64
N ALA A 67 -7.86 -1.26 6.83
CA ALA A 67 -7.45 -0.64 8.09
C ALA A 67 -5.94 -0.45 8.17
N HIS A 68 -5.16 -1.46 7.75
CA HIS A 68 -3.71 -1.36 7.69
C HIS A 68 -3.25 -0.32 6.66
N PHE A 69 -3.84 -0.29 5.46
CA PHE A 69 -3.53 0.75 4.47
C PHE A 69 -3.79 2.18 5.01
N ILE A 70 -4.93 2.39 5.67
CA ILE A 70 -5.25 3.70 6.27
C ILE A 70 -4.29 4.03 7.43
N LYS A 71 -3.85 3.03 8.21
CA LYS A 71 -2.79 3.22 9.20
C LYS A 71 -1.48 3.67 8.54
N MET A 72 -1.08 3.04 7.43
CA MET A 72 0.11 3.45 6.67
C MET A 72 0.05 4.91 6.26
N VAL A 73 -1.08 5.36 5.68
CA VAL A 73 -1.28 6.76 5.28
C VAL A 73 -1.27 7.69 6.50
N LYS A 74 -1.98 7.36 7.58
CA LYS A 74 -2.04 8.20 8.79
C LYS A 74 -0.68 8.37 9.47
N MET A 75 0.14 7.34 9.47
CA MET A 75 1.47 7.37 10.11
C MET A 75 2.50 8.18 9.31
N THR A 76 2.30 8.35 8.00
CA THR A 76 3.36 8.85 7.10
C THR A 76 2.97 10.09 6.30
N ARG A 77 1.69 10.49 6.33
CA ARG A 77 1.23 11.75 5.73
C ARG A 77 1.89 12.98 6.38
N ASP A 78 2.02 14.03 5.59
CA ASP A 78 2.50 15.35 6.00
C ASP A 78 1.38 16.41 5.80
N LYS A 79 0.92 16.61 4.57
CA LYS A 79 -0.06 17.64 4.18
C LYS A 79 -1.48 17.12 4.02
N ILE A 80 -1.68 15.80 3.90
CA ILE A 80 -3.02 15.22 3.80
C ILE A 80 -3.74 15.42 5.15
N THR A 81 -4.82 16.20 5.14
CA THR A 81 -5.64 16.47 6.33
C THR A 81 -6.53 15.28 6.70
N ASP A 82 -7.18 15.34 7.87
CA ASP A 82 -8.13 14.30 8.31
C ASP A 82 -9.29 14.13 7.34
N THR A 83 -9.76 15.22 6.75
CA THR A 83 -10.74 15.19 5.66
C THR A 83 -10.21 14.42 4.46
N GLY A 84 -8.93 14.62 4.09
CA GLY A 84 -8.29 13.87 3.01
C GLY A 84 -8.18 12.37 3.32
N VAL A 85 -7.83 12.01 4.55
CA VAL A 85 -7.81 10.59 4.98
C VAL A 85 -9.20 9.98 4.97
N LYS A 86 -10.24 10.74 5.35
CA LYS A 86 -11.63 10.32 5.26
C LYS A 86 -12.03 10.03 3.81
N THR A 87 -11.69 10.92 2.87
CA THR A 87 -11.93 10.71 1.44
C THR A 87 -11.22 9.44 0.93
N ILE A 88 -9.96 9.21 1.30
CA ILE A 88 -9.23 7.98 0.92
C ILE A 88 -9.94 6.73 1.47
N THR A 89 -10.39 6.77 2.73
CA THR A 89 -11.13 5.68 3.35
C THR A 89 -12.42 5.36 2.58
N GLU A 90 -13.18 6.38 2.20
CA GLU A 90 -14.44 6.24 1.44
C GLU A 90 -14.21 5.68 0.03
N GLU A 91 -13.18 6.16 -0.67
CA GLU A 91 -12.80 5.65 -2.00
C GLU A 91 -12.38 4.18 -1.93
N LEU A 92 -11.60 3.81 -0.91
CA LEU A 92 -11.17 2.43 -0.71
C LEU A 92 -12.35 1.51 -0.36
N GLN A 93 -13.33 1.99 0.41
CA GLN A 93 -14.56 1.26 0.68
C GLN A 93 -15.38 1.02 -0.60
N LYS A 94 -15.59 2.07 -1.41
CA LYS A 94 -16.30 1.94 -2.70
C LYS A 94 -15.63 0.95 -3.64
N PHE A 95 -14.29 0.94 -3.67
CA PHE A 95 -13.53 -0.04 -4.44
C PHE A 95 -13.78 -1.47 -3.93
N ALA A 96 -13.68 -1.69 -2.61
CA ALA A 96 -13.95 -2.99 -2.01
C ALA A 96 -15.37 -3.49 -2.33
N ASP A 97 -16.38 -2.62 -2.21
CA ASP A 97 -17.77 -2.96 -2.53
C ASP A 97 -17.92 -3.41 -3.99
N LYS A 98 -17.26 -2.71 -4.92
CA LYS A 98 -17.27 -3.08 -6.35
C LYS A 98 -16.63 -4.44 -6.60
N ILE A 99 -15.47 -4.72 -5.98
CA ILE A 99 -14.79 -6.01 -6.12
C ILE A 99 -15.65 -7.14 -5.54
N MET A 100 -16.22 -6.94 -4.35
CA MET A 100 -17.04 -7.94 -3.67
C MET A 100 -18.34 -8.21 -4.42
N ALA A 101 -18.96 -7.20 -5.03
CA ALA A 101 -20.12 -7.39 -5.90
C ALA A 101 -19.77 -8.18 -7.17
N GLY A 102 -18.57 -7.96 -7.74
CA GLY A 102 -18.09 -8.71 -8.91
C GLY A 102 -17.80 -10.17 -8.63
N ARG A 103 -17.37 -10.51 -7.41
CA ARG A 103 -17.08 -11.90 -6.97
C ARG A 103 -18.34 -12.74 -6.69
N ARG A 104 -19.50 -12.09 -6.56
CA ARG A 104 -20.80 -12.75 -6.30
C ARG A 104 -21.54 -13.13 -7.60
N ARG A 105 -20.97 -12.82 -8.76
CA ARG A 105 -21.48 -13.20 -10.09
C ARG A 105 -20.69 -14.38 -10.61
#